data_AF-A0A1G8ULW5-F1
#
_entry.id   AF-A0A1G8ULW5-F1
#
_cell.length_a   1.000
_cell.length_b   1.000
_cell.length_c   1.000
_cell.angle_alpha   90.00
_cell.angle_beta   90.00
_cell.angle_gamma   90.00
#
_symmetry.space_group_name_H-M   'P 1'
#
loop_
_entity.id
_entity.type
_entity.pdbx_description
1 polymer ?
#
loop_
_entity_poly.entity_id
_entity_poly.type
_entity_poly.pdbx_seq_one_letter_code
_entity_poly.pdbx_strand_id
1 'polypeptide(L)'
;MKKLLPVLLALFGTGAGIGAGLMLAPAPPMEEATEVEPATGEEGHAEDSHAAPPAKEDAHAEDGHAAEGTTSEFVKLSNQFIIPVVGQQRVSALVVLTISIEATAGSTEVIYAQEPKLRDAFLRALFDHANIGGFDGNFTEAHRMDVLRRILFESARNALGPRVIDVLVTDIARQDS
;
A
#
# COMPACT_ATOMS: atom_id res chain seq x y z
N MET A 1 -2.41 1.89 51.40
CA MET A 1 -1.90 2.91 50.45
C MET A 1 -1.43 2.36 49.08
N LYS A 2 -1.85 1.15 48.65
CA LYS A 2 -1.46 0.58 47.33
C LYS A 2 -2.36 0.98 46.15
N LYS A 3 -3.43 1.75 46.39
CA LYS A 3 -4.43 2.16 45.37
C LYS A 3 -4.39 3.65 45.03
N LEU A 4 -3.63 4.45 45.79
CA LEU A 4 -3.46 5.90 45.53
C LEU A 4 -2.57 6.17 44.32
N LEU A 5 -1.48 5.42 44.19
CA LEU A 5 -0.54 5.55 43.06
C LEU A 5 -1.22 5.30 41.69
N PRO A 6 -1.99 4.22 41.47
CA PRO A 6 -2.65 4.02 40.18
C PRO A 6 -3.74 5.06 39.89
N VAL A 7 -4.44 5.58 40.90
CA VAL A 7 -5.46 6.63 40.72
C VAL A 7 -4.83 7.96 40.34
N LEU A 8 -3.71 8.34 40.98
CA LEU A 8 -2.97 9.54 40.61
C LEU A 8 -2.39 9.44 39.20
N LEU A 9 -1.84 8.28 38.83
CA LEU A 9 -1.30 8.06 37.48
C LEU A 9 -2.42 8.14 36.43
N ALA A 10 -3.60 7.59 36.71
CA ALA A 10 -4.76 7.73 35.82
C ALA A 10 -5.20 9.20 35.67
N LEU A 11 -5.28 9.96 36.76
CA LEU A 11 -5.63 11.38 36.71
C LEU A 11 -4.61 12.22 35.93
N PHE A 12 -3.31 12.03 36.22
CA PHE A 12 -2.25 12.77 35.55
C PHE A 12 -2.09 12.37 34.08
N GLY A 13 -2.17 11.07 33.75
CA GLY A 13 -2.09 10.59 32.38
C GLY A 13 -3.25 11.10 31.53
N THR A 14 -4.47 11.10 32.07
CA THR A 14 -5.64 11.60 31.36
C THR A 14 -5.59 13.12 31.20
N GLY A 15 -5.21 13.85 32.26
CA GLY A 15 -5.05 15.31 32.19
C GLY A 15 -3.96 15.74 31.22
N ALA A 16 -2.81 15.06 31.21
CA ALA A 16 -1.73 15.33 30.28
C ALA A 16 -2.11 14.99 28.83
N GLY A 17 -2.81 13.88 28.60
CA GLY A 17 -3.27 13.47 27.28
C GLY A 17 -4.27 14.45 26.67
N ILE A 18 -5.28 14.86 27.44
CA ILE A 18 -6.29 15.85 26.99
C ILE A 18 -5.65 17.22 26.75
N GLY A 19 -4.80 17.68 27.68
CA GLY A 19 -4.11 18.96 27.54
C GLY A 19 -3.20 19.03 26.32
N ALA A 20 -2.42 17.97 26.06
CA ALA A 20 -1.59 17.87 24.86
C ALA A 20 -2.43 17.79 23.58
N GLY A 21 -3.53 17.04 23.61
CA GLY A 21 -4.45 16.93 22.46
C GLY A 21 -5.09 18.27 22.08
N LEU A 22 -5.48 19.08 23.06
CA LEU A 22 -6.03 20.43 22.81
C LEU A 22 -4.95 21.43 22.36
N MET A 23 -3.72 21.33 22.88
CA MET A 23 -2.64 22.22 22.47
C MET A 23 -2.12 21.89 21.07
N LEU A 24 -2.08 20.61 20.70
CA LEU A 24 -1.60 20.14 19.41
C LEU A 24 -2.72 19.94 18.38
N ALA A 25 -3.96 20.28 18.74
CA ALA A 25 -5.08 20.24 17.81
C ALA A 25 -4.77 21.17 16.64
N PRO A 26 -4.78 20.66 15.39
CA PRO A 26 -4.55 21.48 14.22
C PRO A 26 -5.63 22.56 14.14
N ALA A 27 -5.23 23.77 13.74
CA ALA A 27 -6.18 24.86 13.56
C ALA A 27 -7.27 24.41 12.58
N PRO A 28 -8.56 24.63 12.90
CA PRO A 28 -9.64 24.30 11.98
C PRO A 28 -9.41 25.04 10.65
N PRO A 29 -9.66 24.38 9.51
CA PRO A 29 -9.61 25.05 8.22
C PRO A 29 -10.52 26.28 8.29
N MET A 30 -9.95 27.42 7.92
CA MET A 30 -10.65 28.69 7.90
C MET A 30 -11.68 28.64 6.76
N GLU A 31 -12.88 28.16 7.09
CA GLU A 31 -14.04 28.27 6.21
C GLU A 31 -14.44 29.74 6.14
N GLU A 32 -14.43 30.29 4.93
CA GLU A 32 -14.99 31.59 4.62
C GLU A 32 -16.44 31.66 5.09
N ALA A 33 -16.73 32.79 5.76
CA ALA A 33 -18.01 33.10 6.36
C ALA A 33 -19.19 32.90 5.39
N THR A 34 -20.13 32.04 5.76
CA THR A 34 -21.54 32.26 5.42
C THR A 34 -22.38 32.04 6.68
N GLU A 35 -22.81 33.16 7.23
CA GLU A 35 -23.74 33.36 8.34
C GLU A 35 -25.12 32.77 8.01
N VAL A 36 -25.63 31.80 8.79
CA VAL A 36 -27.04 31.70 9.27
C VAL A 36 -27.10 30.72 10.47
N GLU A 37 -27.59 31.20 11.61
CA GLU A 37 -27.94 30.43 12.83
C GLU A 37 -29.48 30.22 12.89
N PRO A 38 -30.07 29.53 13.90
CA PRO A 38 -30.20 28.08 14.09
C PRO A 38 -31.67 27.58 14.05
N ALA A 39 -31.88 26.25 14.05
CA ALA A 39 -33.13 25.65 14.53
C ALA A 39 -32.93 24.25 15.12
N THR A 40 -33.61 24.05 16.25
CA THR A 40 -33.65 22.97 17.24
C THR A 40 -34.20 21.61 16.79
N GLY A 41 -33.83 20.52 17.49
CA GLY A 41 -34.62 19.27 17.54
C GLY A 41 -33.94 18.06 18.22
N GLU A 42 -34.64 17.45 19.17
CA GLU A 42 -34.27 16.47 20.21
C GLU A 42 -33.61 15.10 19.88
N GLU A 43 -32.82 14.66 20.88
CA GLU A 43 -32.75 13.37 21.63
C GLU A 43 -32.87 11.98 20.95
N GLY A 44 -32.00 11.04 21.35
CA GLY A 44 -32.30 9.59 21.27
C GLY A 44 -31.13 8.59 21.33
N HIS A 45 -30.79 8.15 22.55
CA HIS A 45 -30.31 6.82 22.98
C HIS A 45 -29.38 5.91 22.12
N ALA A 46 -28.17 5.70 22.66
CA ALA A 46 -27.58 4.46 23.22
C ALA A 46 -27.55 3.11 22.45
N GLU A 47 -26.39 2.45 22.64
CA GLU A 47 -26.05 1.01 22.59
C GLU A 47 -25.47 0.40 21.28
N ASP A 48 -24.13 0.32 21.31
CA ASP A 48 -23.37 -0.94 21.46
C ASP A 48 -22.72 -1.61 20.23
N SER A 49 -21.47 -2.00 20.47
CA SER A 49 -20.76 -3.17 19.96
C SER A 49 -20.18 -3.21 18.53
N HIS A 50 -18.84 -3.30 18.55
CA HIS A 50 -17.93 -3.96 17.61
C HIS A 50 -17.47 -3.22 16.35
N ALA A 51 -16.45 -2.39 16.59
CA ALA A 51 -15.43 -1.99 15.62
C ALA A 51 -14.74 -3.21 14.98
N ALA A 52 -14.93 -3.36 13.66
CA ALA A 52 -13.95 -3.95 12.77
C ALA A 52 -12.91 -2.86 12.42
N PRO A 53 -11.59 -3.14 12.41
CA PRO A 53 -10.61 -2.13 12.04
C PRO A 53 -10.64 -1.89 10.52
N PRO A 54 -10.91 -0.67 10.01
CA PRO A 54 -10.50 -0.32 8.67
C PRO A 54 -8.98 -0.17 8.64
N ALA A 55 -8.42 -0.62 7.52
CA ALA A 55 -7.02 -0.68 7.21
C ALA A 55 -6.31 0.66 7.44
N LYS A 56 -5.08 0.58 7.95
CA LYS A 56 -4.13 1.67 7.87
C LYS A 56 -3.78 1.87 6.39
N GLU A 57 -4.42 2.84 5.77
CA GLU A 57 -3.87 3.53 4.61
C GLU A 57 -2.63 4.28 5.10
N ASP A 58 -1.46 3.69 4.88
CA ASP A 58 -0.20 4.42 4.91
C ASP A 58 -0.21 5.36 3.70
N ALA A 59 -0.80 6.54 3.91
CA ALA A 59 -0.60 7.73 3.11
C ALA A 59 0.87 8.16 3.26
N HIS A 60 1.76 7.52 2.51
CA HIS A 60 3.11 8.02 2.31
C HIS A 60 3.09 9.05 1.18
N ALA A 61 3.01 10.29 1.64
CA ALA A 61 3.82 11.44 1.24
C ALA A 61 4.07 11.63 -0.27
N GLU A 62 3.53 12.75 -0.75
CA GLU A 62 4.09 13.53 -1.83
C GLU A 62 5.62 13.64 -1.68
N ASP A 63 6.35 13.04 -2.62
CA ASP A 63 7.62 13.58 -3.08
C ASP A 63 7.40 14.10 -4.49
N GLY A 64 7.07 15.39 -4.55
CA GLY A 64 7.14 16.19 -5.75
C GLY A 64 8.58 16.26 -6.24
N HIS A 65 8.92 15.40 -7.20
CA HIS A 65 9.91 15.71 -8.22
C HIS A 65 9.20 15.75 -9.57
N ALA A 66 8.41 16.80 -9.77
CA ALA A 66 8.12 17.30 -11.10
C ALA A 66 9.44 17.82 -11.68
N ALA A 67 10.25 16.92 -12.23
CA ALA A 67 11.23 17.31 -13.21
C ALA A 67 10.45 17.82 -14.42
N GLU A 68 10.60 19.11 -14.71
CA GLU A 68 10.09 19.72 -15.93
C GLU A 68 10.59 18.88 -17.13
N GLY A 69 9.68 18.16 -17.79
CA GLY A 69 9.96 17.38 -18.99
C GLY A 69 9.92 15.85 -18.84
N THR A 70 9.49 15.26 -17.71
CA THR A 70 9.39 13.79 -17.65
C THR A 70 8.28 13.28 -18.57
N THR A 71 8.68 12.61 -19.65
CA THR A 71 7.76 11.95 -20.60
C THR A 71 7.14 10.67 -20.03
N SER A 72 7.63 10.23 -18.86
CA SER A 72 7.17 9.07 -18.13
C SER A 72 6.90 9.40 -16.65
N GLU A 73 6.13 8.53 -16.02
CA GLU A 73 5.80 8.58 -14.60
C GLU A 73 5.86 7.17 -14.01
N PHE A 74 6.11 7.08 -12.71
CA PHE A 74 6.24 5.81 -12.01
C PHE A 74 5.04 5.58 -11.09
N VAL A 75 4.36 4.47 -11.29
CA VAL A 75 3.19 4.07 -10.50
C VAL A 75 3.55 2.84 -9.70
N LYS A 76 3.66 3.01 -8.37
CA LYS A 76 3.89 1.90 -7.45
C LYS A 76 2.58 1.13 -7.28
N LEU A 77 2.63 -0.19 -7.40
CA LEU A 77 1.44 -1.01 -7.12
C LEU A 77 1.17 -1.13 -5.63
N SER A 78 -0.11 -1.18 -5.27
CA SER A 78 -0.53 -1.32 -3.89
C SER A 78 -0.28 -2.76 -3.42
N ASN A 79 0.24 -2.88 -2.20
CA ASN A 79 0.61 -4.15 -1.58
C ASN A 79 1.69 -4.96 -2.31
N GLN A 80 2.32 -5.86 -1.59
CA GLN A 80 3.34 -6.75 -2.15
C GLN A 80 2.69 -7.94 -2.88
N PHE A 81 3.48 -8.63 -3.69
CA PHE A 81 3.13 -9.92 -4.31
C PHE A 81 3.78 -11.03 -3.52
N ILE A 82 3.01 -12.03 -3.10
CA ILE A 82 3.49 -13.17 -2.31
C ILE A 82 3.29 -14.44 -3.11
N ILE A 83 4.38 -15.13 -3.42
CA ILE A 83 4.42 -16.25 -4.37
C ILE A 83 5.03 -17.47 -3.66
N PRO A 84 4.28 -18.57 -3.48
CA PRO A 84 4.84 -19.80 -2.96
C PRO A 84 5.61 -20.52 -4.06
N VAL A 85 6.82 -20.97 -3.71
CA VAL A 85 7.59 -21.91 -4.53
C VAL A 85 7.28 -23.31 -4.00
N VAL A 86 6.76 -24.16 -4.87
CA VAL A 86 6.34 -25.52 -4.52
C VAL A 86 7.34 -26.51 -5.09
N GLY A 87 7.98 -27.29 -4.21
CA GLY A 87 8.87 -28.38 -4.55
C GLY A 87 8.45 -29.65 -3.83
N GLN A 88 8.49 -30.81 -4.50
CA GLN A 88 8.13 -32.10 -3.89
C GLN A 88 6.75 -32.10 -3.21
N GLN A 89 5.74 -31.49 -3.84
CA GLN A 89 4.36 -31.39 -3.34
C GLN A 89 4.19 -30.60 -2.01
N ARG A 90 5.19 -29.81 -1.62
CA ARG A 90 5.12 -28.91 -0.46
C ARG A 90 5.67 -27.53 -0.81
N VAL A 91 5.27 -26.52 -0.04
CA VAL A 91 5.91 -25.20 -0.11
C VAL A 91 7.35 -25.34 0.39
N SER A 92 8.32 -24.98 -0.44
CA SER A 92 9.75 -24.97 -0.11
C SER A 92 10.25 -23.57 0.20
N ALA A 93 9.61 -22.53 -0.38
CA ALA A 93 9.93 -21.14 -0.08
C ALA A 93 8.72 -20.22 -0.34
N LEU A 94 8.76 -19.03 0.24
CA LEU A 94 7.89 -17.90 -0.08
C LEU A 94 8.72 -16.77 -0.67
N VAL A 95 8.32 -16.26 -1.81
CA VAL A 95 8.93 -15.09 -2.46
C VAL A 95 7.99 -13.91 -2.31
N VAL A 96 8.56 -12.76 -1.95
CA VAL A 96 7.84 -11.50 -1.77
C VAL A 96 8.43 -10.48 -2.74
N LEU A 97 7.59 -9.82 -3.54
CA LEU A 97 8.02 -8.80 -4.50
C LEU A 97 7.23 -7.49 -4.32
N THR A 98 7.92 -6.37 -4.52
CA THR A 98 7.29 -5.07 -4.74
C THR A 98 7.54 -4.62 -6.17
N ILE A 99 6.49 -4.16 -6.86
CA ILE A 99 6.53 -3.83 -8.28
C ILE A 99 6.06 -2.39 -8.50
N SER A 100 6.78 -1.66 -9.34
CA SER A 100 6.38 -0.35 -9.88
C SER A 100 6.34 -0.41 -11.40
N ILE A 101 5.49 0.42 -12.01
CA ILE A 101 5.34 0.51 -13.46
C ILE A 101 5.85 1.86 -13.91
N GLU A 102 6.73 1.87 -14.90
CA GLU A 102 7.00 3.09 -15.66
C GLU A 102 5.97 3.20 -16.78
N ALA A 103 5.27 4.32 -16.85
CA ALA A 103 4.23 4.56 -17.84
C ALA A 103 4.36 5.95 -18.47
N THR A 104 3.70 6.16 -19.61
CA THR A 104 3.60 7.47 -20.23
C THR A 104 2.89 8.46 -19.30
N ALA A 105 3.31 9.73 -19.29
CA ALA A 105 2.71 10.76 -18.44
C ALA A 105 1.15 10.79 -18.51
N GLY A 106 0.50 11.03 -17.37
CA GLY A 106 -0.96 11.06 -17.25
C GLY A 106 -1.63 9.69 -17.24
N SER A 107 -0.86 8.63 -16.95
CA SER A 107 -1.36 7.25 -16.96
C SER A 107 -1.84 6.70 -15.63
N THR A 108 -1.47 7.35 -14.54
CA THR A 108 -1.57 6.90 -13.15
C THR A 108 -2.98 6.48 -12.77
N GLU A 109 -3.96 7.36 -12.99
CA GLU A 109 -5.36 7.09 -12.63
C GLU A 109 -5.90 5.82 -13.33
N VAL A 110 -5.62 5.67 -14.62
CA VAL A 110 -6.04 4.49 -15.39
C VAL A 110 -5.30 3.23 -14.95
N ILE A 111 -4.03 3.33 -14.51
CA ILE A 111 -3.30 2.18 -13.96
C ILE A 111 -3.96 1.73 -12.66
N TYR A 112 -4.28 2.65 -11.75
CA TYR A 112 -4.96 2.31 -10.51
C TYR A 112 -6.37 1.76 -10.75
N ALA A 113 -7.13 2.34 -11.69
CA ALA A 113 -8.45 1.83 -12.07
C ALA A 113 -8.42 0.40 -12.63
N GLN A 114 -7.32 0.02 -13.31
CA GLN A 114 -7.12 -1.32 -13.84
C GLN A 114 -6.19 -2.19 -12.99
N GLU A 115 -5.77 -1.70 -11.82
CA GLU A 115 -4.83 -2.40 -10.94
C GLU A 115 -5.32 -3.81 -10.59
N PRO A 116 -6.61 -4.07 -10.29
CA PRO A 116 -7.07 -5.43 -9.99
C PRO A 116 -6.78 -6.43 -11.12
N LYS A 117 -6.98 -6.01 -12.38
CA LYS A 117 -6.70 -6.85 -13.56
C LYS A 117 -5.21 -7.04 -13.77
N LEU A 118 -4.41 -6.00 -13.55
CA LEU A 118 -2.97 -6.08 -13.66
C LEU A 118 -2.37 -7.00 -12.57
N ARG A 119 -2.83 -6.87 -11.33
CA ARG A 119 -2.39 -7.73 -10.22
C ARG A 119 -2.69 -9.19 -10.50
N ASP A 120 -3.88 -9.50 -11.02
CA ASP A 120 -4.25 -10.84 -11.45
C ASP A 120 -3.32 -11.38 -12.56
N ALA A 121 -3.00 -10.55 -13.57
CA ALA A 121 -2.05 -10.93 -14.62
C ALA A 121 -0.63 -11.20 -14.08
N PHE A 122 -0.12 -10.33 -13.20
CA PHE A 122 1.19 -10.51 -12.56
C PHE A 122 1.23 -11.74 -11.67
N LEU A 123 0.20 -11.99 -10.86
CA LEU A 123 0.14 -13.19 -10.01
C LEU A 123 0.23 -14.47 -10.85
N ARG A 124 -0.53 -14.56 -11.95
CA ARG A 124 -0.44 -15.71 -12.87
C ARG A 124 0.97 -15.87 -13.42
N ALA A 125 1.54 -14.80 -13.95
CA ALA A 125 2.88 -14.83 -14.55
C ALA A 125 3.97 -15.21 -13.53
N LEU A 126 3.86 -14.72 -12.29
CA LEU A 126 4.77 -15.05 -11.20
C LEU A 126 4.61 -16.50 -10.72
N PHE A 127 3.38 -17.03 -10.65
CA PHE A 127 3.16 -18.44 -10.34
C PHE A 127 3.73 -19.35 -11.44
N ASP A 128 3.52 -19.01 -12.71
CA ASP A 128 4.09 -19.76 -13.83
C ASP A 128 5.62 -19.72 -13.78
N HIS A 129 6.21 -18.55 -13.50
CA HIS A 129 7.65 -18.41 -13.30
C HIS A 129 8.17 -19.24 -12.13
N ALA A 130 7.45 -19.30 -11.00
CA ALA A 130 7.80 -20.15 -9.87
C ALA A 130 7.73 -21.64 -10.22
N ASN A 131 6.71 -22.06 -10.96
CA ASN A 131 6.49 -23.46 -11.35
C ASN A 131 7.57 -24.01 -12.30
N ILE A 132 8.19 -23.14 -13.10
CA ILE A 132 9.34 -23.51 -13.96
C ILE A 132 10.69 -23.38 -13.24
N GLY A 133 10.69 -23.14 -11.93
CA GLY A 133 11.90 -23.00 -11.12
C GLY A 133 12.60 -21.64 -11.27
N GLY A 134 11.88 -20.59 -11.69
CA GLY A 134 12.41 -19.25 -11.89
C GLY A 134 12.94 -18.58 -10.61
N PHE A 135 12.45 -19.00 -9.45
CA PHE A 135 12.94 -18.56 -8.14
C PHE A 135 13.92 -19.53 -7.47
N ASP A 136 14.31 -20.62 -8.14
CA ASP A 136 15.27 -21.58 -7.60
C ASP A 136 16.73 -21.09 -7.69
N GLY A 137 17.59 -21.62 -6.81
CA GLY A 137 19.01 -21.28 -6.78
C GLY A 137 19.28 -19.79 -6.55
N ASN A 138 20.27 -19.25 -7.26
CA ASN A 138 20.63 -17.83 -7.20
C ASN A 138 19.63 -16.98 -8.01
N PHE A 139 18.41 -16.82 -7.50
CA PHE A 139 17.31 -16.16 -8.20
C PHE A 139 17.60 -14.68 -8.55
N THR A 140 18.48 -14.01 -7.80
CA THR A 140 18.85 -12.60 -8.04
C THR A 140 19.95 -12.40 -9.07
N GLU A 141 20.43 -13.47 -9.72
CA GLU A 141 21.36 -13.36 -10.84
C GLU A 141 20.76 -12.49 -11.97
N ALA A 142 21.58 -11.61 -12.56
CA ALA A 142 21.16 -10.62 -13.55
C ALA A 142 20.31 -11.21 -14.68
N HIS A 143 20.77 -12.31 -15.29
CA HIS A 143 20.04 -12.96 -16.39
C HIS A 143 18.65 -13.45 -15.96
N ARG A 144 18.52 -14.00 -14.74
CA ARG A 144 17.24 -14.49 -14.21
C ARG A 144 16.29 -13.34 -13.92
N MET A 145 16.80 -12.24 -13.37
CA MET A 145 16.04 -11.02 -13.14
C MET A 145 15.57 -10.37 -14.44
N ASP A 146 16.36 -10.43 -15.51
CA ASP A 146 15.95 -9.91 -16.81
C ASP A 146 14.82 -10.73 -17.43
N VAL A 147 14.84 -12.06 -17.28
CA VAL A 147 13.73 -12.93 -17.67
C VAL A 147 12.46 -12.58 -16.89
N LEU A 148 12.55 -12.44 -15.56
CA LEU A 148 11.41 -12.06 -14.72
C LEU A 148 10.83 -10.70 -15.13
N ARG A 149 11.66 -9.67 -15.27
CA ARG A 149 11.23 -8.33 -15.69
C ARG A 149 10.54 -8.35 -17.05
N ARG A 150 11.08 -9.11 -18.00
CA ARG A 150 10.47 -9.26 -19.33
C ARG A 150 9.08 -9.90 -19.26
N ILE A 151 8.92 -10.97 -18.47
CA ILE A 151 7.63 -11.63 -18.27
C ILE A 151 6.60 -10.64 -17.69
N LEU A 152 6.98 -9.90 -16.65
CA LEU A 152 6.13 -8.90 -16.03
C LEU A 152 5.78 -7.77 -17.01
N PHE A 153 6.75 -7.27 -17.77
CA PHE A 153 6.53 -6.25 -18.79
C PHE A 153 5.55 -6.72 -19.87
N GLU A 154 5.69 -7.94 -20.38
CA GLU A 154 4.77 -8.53 -21.36
C GLU A 154 3.36 -8.67 -20.78
N SER A 155 3.23 -9.14 -19.52
CA SER A 155 1.94 -9.19 -18.81
C SER A 155 1.30 -7.80 -18.66
N ALA A 156 2.10 -6.78 -18.32
CA ALA A 156 1.62 -5.40 -18.16
C ALA A 156 1.18 -4.80 -19.49
N ARG A 157 1.98 -4.97 -20.55
CA ARG A 157 1.67 -4.55 -21.92
C ARG A 157 0.39 -5.20 -22.43
N ASN A 158 0.16 -6.48 -22.12
CA ASN A 158 -1.07 -7.17 -22.50
C ASN A 158 -2.30 -6.64 -21.76
N ALA A 159 -2.14 -6.22 -20.49
CA ALA A 159 -3.24 -5.71 -19.68
C ALA A 159 -3.59 -4.25 -19.99
N LEU A 160 -2.57 -3.39 -20.14
CA LEU A 160 -2.68 -1.93 -20.18
C LEU A 160 -2.31 -1.32 -21.54
N GLY A 161 -1.80 -2.12 -22.48
CA GLY A 161 -1.43 -1.67 -23.82
C GLY A 161 -0.17 -0.81 -23.84
N PRO A 162 -0.02 0.08 -24.83
CA PRO A 162 1.26 0.69 -25.17
C PRO A 162 1.77 1.75 -24.18
N ARG A 163 0.95 2.13 -23.20
CA ARG A 163 1.27 3.11 -22.17
C ARG A 163 2.34 2.64 -21.17
N VAL A 164 2.53 1.34 -21.03
CA VAL A 164 3.55 0.75 -20.14
C VAL A 164 4.90 0.87 -20.82
N ILE A 165 5.83 1.62 -20.25
CA ILE A 165 7.19 1.78 -20.78
C ILE A 165 8.08 0.66 -20.26
N ASP A 166 8.00 0.38 -18.96
CA ASP A 166 8.77 -0.70 -18.30
C ASP A 166 8.08 -1.17 -17.01
N VAL A 167 8.55 -2.29 -16.45
CA VAL A 167 8.15 -2.81 -15.14
C VAL A 167 9.38 -3.00 -14.26
N LEU A 168 9.36 -2.37 -13.10
CA LEU A 168 10.44 -2.35 -12.13
C LEU A 168 10.10 -3.27 -10.96
N VAL A 169 10.97 -4.22 -10.67
CA VAL A 169 10.96 -4.95 -9.39
C VAL A 169 11.79 -4.12 -8.41
N THR A 170 11.11 -3.40 -7.51
CA THR A 170 11.76 -2.48 -6.57
C THR A 170 12.26 -3.18 -5.32
N ASP A 171 11.67 -4.32 -4.98
CA ASP A 171 12.11 -5.18 -3.87
C ASP A 171 11.80 -6.64 -4.20
N ILE A 172 12.67 -7.55 -3.76
CA ILE A 172 12.50 -8.99 -3.84
C ILE A 172 13.17 -9.68 -2.66
N ALA A 173 12.41 -10.50 -1.95
CA ALA A 173 12.90 -11.35 -0.87
C ALA A 173 12.42 -12.80 -1.05
N ARG A 174 13.21 -13.75 -0.57
CA ARG A 174 12.86 -15.17 -0.53
C ARG A 174 13.10 -15.70 0.87
N GLN A 175 12.11 -16.39 1.43
CA GLN A 175 12.18 -17.09 2.70
C GLN A 175 12.04 -18.59 2.45
N ASP A 176 13.09 -19.34 2.76
CA ASP A 176 13.06 -20.80 2.70
C ASP A 176 12.37 -21.39 3.93
N SER A 177 11.74 -22.56 3.75
CA SER A 177 11.05 -23.33 4.79
C SER A 177 11.92 -24.39 5.45
#